data_AF-A0A9J5ZTU3-F1
#
_entry.id   AF-A0A9J5ZTU3-F1
#
_cell.length_a   1.000
_cell.length_b   1.000
_cell.length_c   1.000
_cell.angle_alpha   90.00
_cell.angle_beta   90.00
_cell.angle_gamma   90.00
#
_symmetry.space_group_name_H-M   'P 1'
#
loop_
_entity.id
_entity.type
_entity.pdbx_description
1 polymer ?
#
loop_
_entity_poly.entity_id
_entity_poly.type
_entity_poly.pdbx_seq_one_letter_code
_entity_poly.pdbx_strand_id
1 'polypeptide(L)'
;MSSFQSYSSLNNTNVVKKLTTLIIDDDIVFRMVHKALLRKFGVKTHEVKNGQQVILDHHNGACFDLIMMDLDMSATKELRDMHVDSLIVGMTSHKK
;
A
#
# COMPACT_ATOMS: atom_id res chain seq x y z
N MET A 1 -0.61 -7.75 -57.70
CA MET A 1 0.25 -8.04 -56.54
C MET A 1 0.92 -6.75 -56.11
N SER A 2 0.44 -6.12 -55.04
CA SER A 2 1.25 -5.19 -54.24
C SER A 2 0.60 -4.99 -52.87
N SER A 3 1.34 -5.45 -51.86
CA SER A 3 1.36 -5.02 -50.46
C SER A 3 0.05 -5.02 -49.67
N PHE A 4 -0.19 -6.14 -48.97
CA PHE A 4 -0.85 -6.13 -47.67
C PHE A 4 -0.01 -5.29 -46.70
N GLN A 5 -0.54 -4.15 -46.25
CA GLN A 5 0.04 -3.38 -45.14
C GLN A 5 -0.26 -4.14 -43.85
N SER A 6 0.76 -4.70 -43.22
CA SER A 6 0.66 -5.35 -41.91
C SER A 6 0.27 -4.31 -40.86
N TYR A 7 -0.93 -4.42 -40.30
CA TYR A 7 -1.30 -3.67 -39.11
C TYR A 7 -0.38 -4.11 -37.98
N SER A 8 0.49 -3.19 -37.54
CA SER A 8 1.35 -3.36 -36.37
C SER A 8 0.49 -3.77 -35.18
N SER A 9 0.77 -4.93 -34.62
CA SER A 9 0.18 -5.45 -33.39
C SER A 9 0.39 -4.42 -32.27
N LEU A 10 -0.70 -3.75 -31.88
CA LEU A 10 -0.76 -3.01 -30.64
C LEU A 10 -0.50 -4.00 -29.51
N ASN A 11 0.68 -3.92 -28.91
CA ASN A 11 1.01 -4.63 -27.68
C ASN A 11 0.07 -4.09 -26.60
N ASN A 12 -1.08 -4.74 -26.44
CA ASN A 12 -1.99 -4.50 -25.33
C ASN A 12 -1.37 -5.13 -24.07
N THR A 13 -0.27 -4.56 -23.59
CA THR A 13 0.23 -4.85 -22.26
C THR A 13 -0.76 -4.23 -21.30
N ASN A 14 -1.78 -4.99 -20.88
CA ASN A 14 -2.58 -4.63 -19.73
C ASN A 14 -1.62 -4.49 -18.55
N VAL A 15 -1.19 -3.26 -18.25
CA VAL A 15 -0.36 -2.97 -17.10
C VAL A 15 -1.25 -3.17 -15.88
N VAL A 16 -1.18 -4.36 -15.29
CA VAL A 16 -1.88 -4.63 -14.03
C VAL A 16 -1.25 -3.73 -12.97
N LYS A 17 -2.01 -2.74 -12.49
CA LYS A 17 -1.56 -1.86 -11.40
C LYS A 17 -1.26 -2.72 -10.18
N LYS A 18 -0.01 -2.69 -9.72
CA LYS A 18 0.41 -3.39 -8.51
C LYS A 18 -0.06 -2.59 -7.29
N LEU A 19 -0.83 -3.21 -6.41
CA LEU A 19 -1.28 -2.58 -5.16
C LEU A 19 -0.09 -2.20 -4.29
N THR A 20 -0.19 -1.03 -3.68
CA THR A 20 0.79 -0.47 -2.74
C THR A 20 0.20 -0.38 -1.34
N THR A 21 1.00 -0.72 -0.34
CA THR A 21 0.56 -0.72 1.06
C THR A 21 1.60 -0.13 1.98
N LEU A 22 1.14 0.73 2.88
CA LEU A 22 1.89 1.21 4.04
C LEU A 22 1.56 0.35 5.26
N ILE A 23 2.58 -0.20 5.93
CA ILE A 23 2.45 -1.00 7.14
C ILE A 23 2.95 -0.17 8.32
N ILE A 24 2.08 0.06 9.30
CA ILE A 24 2.38 0.82 10.52
C ILE A 24 2.19 -0.11 11.72
N ASP A 25 3.29 -0.49 12.35
CA ASP A 25 3.31 -1.45 13.45
C ASP A 25 4.61 -1.20 14.25
N ASP A 26 4.52 -1.10 15.57
CA ASP A 26 5.68 -0.80 16.43
C ASP A 26 6.54 -2.06 16.67
N ASP A 27 5.94 -3.24 16.59
CA ASP A 27 6.60 -4.54 16.69
C ASP A 27 7.25 -4.93 15.35
N ILE A 28 8.57 -5.12 15.37
CA ILE A 28 9.33 -5.49 14.18
C ILE A 28 8.96 -6.87 13.63
N VAL A 29 8.59 -7.81 14.49
CA VAL A 29 8.21 -9.18 14.11
C VAL A 29 6.88 -9.14 13.37
N PHE A 30 5.87 -8.46 13.92
CA PHE A 30 4.56 -8.36 13.25
C PHE A 30 4.66 -7.60 11.92
N ARG A 31 5.42 -6.51 11.87
CA ARG A 31 5.69 -5.79 10.62
C ARG A 31 6.35 -6.66 9.56
N MET A 32 7.35 -7.47 9.93
CA MET A 32 8.00 -8.42 9.03
C MET A 32 7.03 -9.50 8.52
N VAL A 33 6.18 -10.03 9.40
CA VAL A 33 5.16 -11.02 9.04
C VAL A 33 4.15 -10.43 8.06
N HIS A 34 3.61 -9.24 8.33
CA HIS A 34 2.67 -8.55 7.44
C HIS A 34 3.29 -8.26 6.08
N LYS A 35 4.52 -7.76 6.05
CA LYS A 35 5.27 -7.55 4.81
C LYS A 35 5.45 -8.84 4.02
N ALA A 36 5.88 -9.93 4.67
CA ALA A 36 6.07 -11.21 4.00
C ALA A 36 4.76 -11.74 3.40
N LEU A 37 3.66 -11.62 4.15
CA LEU A 37 2.33 -12.03 3.70
C LEU A 37 1.86 -11.22 2.48
N LEU A 38 1.90 -9.88 2.56
CA LEU A 38 1.46 -9.00 1.47
C LEU A 38 2.30 -9.19 0.20
N ARG A 39 3.62 -9.36 0.34
CA ARG A 39 4.51 -9.61 -0.80
C ARG A 39 4.22 -10.94 -1.49
N LYS A 40 3.78 -11.97 -0.77
CA LYS A 40 3.33 -13.24 -1.37
C LYS A 40 2.14 -13.04 -2.33
N PHE A 41 1.29 -12.05 -2.06
CA PHE A 41 0.17 -11.68 -2.93
C PHE A 41 0.52 -10.61 -3.98
N GLY A 42 1.80 -10.31 -4.17
CA GLY A 42 2.25 -9.34 -5.17
C GLY A 42 1.97 -7.88 -4.78
N VAL A 43 1.76 -7.57 -3.51
CA VAL A 43 1.61 -6.18 -3.04
C VAL A 43 2.99 -5.55 -2.81
N LYS A 44 3.17 -4.30 -3.24
CA LYS A 44 4.38 -3.50 -2.92
C LYS A 44 4.20 -2.89 -1.53
N THR A 45 5.13 -3.16 -0.63
CA THR A 45 5.03 -2.73 0.78
C THR A 45 6.04 -1.65 1.12
N HIS A 46 5.61 -0.69 1.95
CA HIS A 46 6.44 0.25 2.69
C HIS A 46 6.16 0.09 4.19
N GLU A 47 7.15 0.30 5.04
CA GLU A 47 7.10 -0.02 6.46
C GLU A 47 7.49 1.18 7.29
N VAL A 48 6.70 1.47 8.32
CA VAL A 48 6.98 2.53 9.29
C VAL A 48 6.70 1.99 10.68
N LYS A 49 7.52 2.40 11.64
CA LYS A 49 7.40 1.94 13.03
C LYS A 49 6.27 2.64 13.77
N ASN A 50 5.94 3.86 13.39
CA ASN A 50 5.08 4.76 14.15
C ASN A 50 4.30 5.70 13.23
N GLY A 51 3.07 6.04 13.63
CA GLY A 51 2.15 6.89 12.86
C GLY A 51 2.72 8.29 12.54
N GLN A 52 3.59 8.83 13.40
CA GLN A 52 4.21 10.14 13.18
C GLN A 52 5.08 10.22 11.91
N GLN A 53 5.76 9.13 11.56
CA GLN A 53 6.62 9.09 10.39
C GLN A 53 5.78 9.05 9.09
N VAL A 54 4.54 8.55 9.17
CA VAL A 54 3.57 8.52 8.06
C VAL A 54 3.18 9.92 7.62
N ILE A 55 3.05 10.84 8.58
CA ILE A 55 2.70 12.24 8.34
C ILE A 55 3.77 12.90 7.46
N LEU A 56 5.04 12.67 7.80
CA LEU A 56 6.17 13.21 7.05
C LEU A 56 6.25 12.65 5.62
N ASP A 57 6.02 11.34 5.47
CA ASP A 57 6.07 10.70 4.16
C ASP A 57 4.90 11.13 3.26
N HIS A 58 3.71 11.35 3.83
CA HIS A 58 2.57 11.88 3.08
C HIS A 58 2.82 13.30 2.57
N HIS A 59 3.39 14.19 3.40
CA HIS A 59 3.77 15.54 2.97
C HIS A 59 4.78 15.56 1.81
N ASN A 60 5.55 14.48 1.64
CA ASN A 60 6.47 14.30 0.51
C ASN A 60 5.81 13.70 -0.75
N GLY A 61 4.47 13.62 -0.78
CA GLY A 61 3.70 13.14 -1.93
C GLY A 61 3.59 11.62 -2.05
N ALA A 62 3.89 10.88 -0.98
CA ALA A 62 3.68 9.44 -0.96
C ALA A 62 2.18 9.11 -0.88
N CYS A 63 1.71 8.30 -1.84
CA CYS A 63 0.35 7.78 -1.88
C CYS A 63 0.38 6.25 -1.85
N PHE A 64 -0.51 5.66 -1.06
CA PHE A 64 -0.68 4.21 -0.95
C PHE A 64 -2.13 3.83 -1.25
N ASP A 65 -2.35 2.64 -1.81
CA ASP A 65 -3.71 2.13 -2.02
C ASP A 65 -4.32 1.66 -0.69
N LEU A 66 -3.48 1.16 0.22
CA LEU A 66 -3.85 0.63 1.53
C LEU A 66 -2.89 1.12 2.63
N ILE A 67 -3.44 1.43 3.80
CA ILE A 67 -2.72 1.62 5.05
C ILE A 67 -3.16 0.52 6.01
N MET A 68 -2.21 -0.27 6.49
CA MET A 68 -2.42 -1.41 7.38
C MET A 68 -1.77 -1.08 8.71
N MET A 69 -2.58 -0.96 9.76
CA MET A 69 -2.15 -0.32 11.01
C MET A 69 -2.55 -1.18 12.23
N ASP A 70 -1.61 -1.44 13.14
CA ASP A 70 -1.95 -2.01 14.46
C ASP A 70 -2.78 -0.99 15.26
N LEU A 71 -3.77 -1.47 16.02
CA LEU A 71 -4.99 -0.76 16.43
C LEU A 71 -4.78 0.52 17.28
N ASP A 72 -4.25 1.58 16.68
CA ASP A 72 -4.22 2.93 17.25
C ASP A 72 -5.21 3.84 16.52
N MET A 73 -6.33 4.09 17.20
CA MET A 73 -7.42 4.93 16.71
C MET A 73 -7.03 6.40 16.55
N SER A 74 -5.99 6.87 17.25
CA SER A 74 -5.59 8.28 17.23
C SER A 74 -4.97 8.69 15.90
N ALA A 75 -4.07 7.87 15.34
CA ALA A 75 -3.46 8.16 14.05
C ALA A 75 -4.45 8.02 12.88
N THR A 76 -5.49 7.18 13.02
CA THR A 76 -6.53 7.05 11.99
C THR A 76 -7.27 8.37 11.76
N LYS A 77 -7.58 9.10 12.84
CA LYS A 77 -8.23 10.41 12.73
C LYS A 77 -7.31 11.42 12.04
N GLU A 78 -6.05 11.48 12.46
CA GLU A 78 -5.05 12.40 11.90
C GLU A 78 -4.84 12.16 10.39
N LEU A 79 -4.73 10.90 9.97
CA LEU A 79 -4.64 10.54 8.54
C LEU A 79 -5.86 11.03 7.74
N ARG A 80 -7.06 10.94 8.30
CA ARG A 80 -8.27 11.45 7.63
C ARG A 80 -8.33 12.97 7.60
N ASP A 81 -7.88 13.64 8.66
CA ASP A 81 -7.74 15.10 8.69
C ASP A 81 -6.71 15.58 7.64
N MET A 82 -5.71 14.74 7.31
CA MET A 82 -4.75 14.96 6.22
C MET A 82 -5.31 14.64 4.82
N HIS A 83 -6.58 14.27 4.69
CA HIS A 83 -7.24 13.97 3.42
C HIS A 83 -6.58 12.80 2.64
N VAL A 84 -6.05 11.79 3.34
CA VAL A 84 -5.60 10.57 2.65
C VAL A 84 -6.79 9.79 2.08
N ASP A 85 -6.73 9.44 0.80
CA ASP A 85 -7.76 8.65 0.11
C ASP A 85 -7.59 7.14 0.27
N SER A 86 -6.49 6.70 0.91
CA SER A 86 -6.18 5.29 1.10
C SER A 86 -7.27 4.54 1.87
N LEU A 87 -7.47 3.27 1.55
CA LEU A 87 -8.20 2.36 2.44
C LEU A 87 -7.38 2.17 3.72
N ILE A 88 -8.00 2.29 4.89
CA ILE A 88 -7.33 2.06 6.18
C ILE A 88 -7.90 0.77 6.77
N VAL A 89 -7.04 -0.18 7.09
CA VAL A 89 -7.39 -1.47 7.72
C VAL A 89 -6.68 -1.58 9.06
N GLY A 90 -7.46 -1.63 10.13
CA GLY A 90 -6.97 -1.89 11.48
C GLY A 90 -6.69 -3.37 11.69
N MET A 91 -5.54 -3.69 12.27
CA MET A 91 -5.12 -5.03 12.68
C MET A 91 -5.19 -5.11 14.21
N THR A 92 -5.68 -6.22 14.75
CA THR A 92 -5.62 -6.49 16.19
C THR A 92 -5.37 -7.97 16.42
N SER A 93 -4.43 -8.28 17.30
CA SER A 93 -4.06 -9.65 17.64
C SER A 93 -4.88 -10.22 18.82
N HIS A 94 -6.10 -9.72 19.07
CA HIS A 94 -6.93 -10.14 20.22
C HIS A 94 -6.94 -11.67 20.37
N LYS A 95 -6.22 -12.17 21.38
CA LYS A 95 -6.40 -13.53 21.86
C LYS A 95 -7.74 -13.56 22.57
N LYS A 96 -8.65 -14.41 22.09
CA LYS A 96 -9.75 -14.90 22.93
C LYS A 96 -9.21 -15.89 23.96
#